data_AF-A0A7S4DXI0-F1
#
_entry.id   AF-A0A7S4DXI0-F1
#
_cell.length_a   1.000
_cell.length_b   1.000
_cell.length_c   1.000
_cell.angle_alpha   90.00
_cell.angle_beta   90.00
_cell.angle_gamma   90.00
#
_symmetry.space_group_name_H-M   'P 1'
#
loop_
_entity.id
_entity.type
_entity.pdbx_description
1 polymer ?
#
loop_
_entity_poly.entity_id
_entity_poly.type
_entity_poly.pdbx_seq_one_letter_code
_entity_poly.pdbx_strand_id
1 'polypeptide(L)'
;DPLGTCAWNTLIEGMKLWAILPRDTCWYNLNAEKDMCAPKWFLEILPKALSSACDAKHRPLLIVQKPGETVFVPAGRWHVVLNLTDTVAITENFASEFHFDSVWNITCRKEPDFCCKWYQALLA
;
A
#
# COMPACT_ATOMS: atom_id res chain seq x y z
N ASP A 1 -1.53 -0.28 -3.94
CA ASP A 1 -2.41 0.73 -4.56
C ASP A 1 -2.93 0.30 -5.93
N PRO A 2 -3.99 0.96 -6.44
CA PRO A 2 -4.58 0.66 -7.74
C PRO A 2 -3.58 0.78 -8.89
N LEU A 3 -3.90 0.08 -10.00
CA LEU A 3 -3.13 0.10 -11.25
C LEU A 3 -1.62 -0.20 -11.12
N GLY A 4 -1.19 -0.82 -10.02
CA GLY A 4 0.21 -1.17 -9.80
C GLY A 4 1.12 0.01 -9.49
N THR A 5 0.55 1.14 -9.08
CA THR A 5 1.31 2.32 -8.66
C THR A 5 2.03 2.10 -7.33
N CYS A 6 3.11 2.85 -7.12
CA CYS A 6 3.68 3.07 -5.80
C CYS A 6 2.99 4.26 -5.14
N ALA A 7 3.19 4.44 -3.84
CA ALA A 7 2.68 5.59 -3.11
C ALA A 7 3.74 6.19 -2.17
N TRP A 8 3.57 7.47 -1.84
CA TRP A 8 4.23 8.09 -0.70
C TRP A 8 3.19 8.78 0.17
N ASN A 9 3.45 8.84 1.48
CA ASN A 9 2.58 9.47 2.46
C ASN A 9 3.42 10.29 3.44
N THR A 10 3.22 11.61 3.45
CA THR A 10 3.88 12.53 4.38
C THR A 10 2.91 12.94 5.47
N LEU A 11 3.29 12.67 6.73
CA LEU A 11 2.49 13.02 7.90
C LEU A 11 2.84 14.43 8.36
N ILE A 12 1.84 15.31 8.46
CA ILE A 12 2.01 16.71 8.88
C ILE A 12 1.74 16.83 10.38
N GLU A 13 0.67 16.19 10.87
CA GLU A 13 0.27 16.21 12.28
C GLU A 13 -0.20 14.83 12.75
N GLY A 14 -0.03 14.57 14.05
CA GLY A 14 -0.48 13.34 14.71
C GLY A 14 0.46 12.15 14.55
N MET A 15 -0.09 10.93 14.71
CA MET A 15 0.67 9.68 14.57
C MET A 15 -0.14 8.63 13.80
N LYS A 16 0.54 7.89 12.91
CA LYS A 16 -0.06 6.77 12.17
C LYS A 16 0.69 5.47 12.48
N LEU A 17 -0.05 4.39 12.69
CA LEU A 17 0.49 3.03 12.74
C LEU A 17 0.26 2.35 11.40
N TRP A 18 1.34 1.89 10.78
CA TRP A 18 1.31 1.14 9.54
C TRP A 18 1.61 -0.32 9.80
N ALA A 19 0.90 -1.19 9.08
CA ALA A 19 1.31 -2.57 8.85
C ALA A 19 1.47 -2.77 7.35
N ILE A 20 2.69 -3.05 6.89
CA ILE A 20 2.99 -3.33 5.47
C ILE A 20 3.36 -4.81 5.36
N LEU A 21 2.58 -5.56 4.58
CA LEU A 21 2.78 -6.99 4.43
C LEU A 21 3.76 -7.30 3.27
N PRO A 22 4.55 -8.37 3.41
CA PRO A 22 5.33 -8.92 2.30
C PRO A 22 4.46 -9.25 1.08
N ARG A 23 5.03 -9.11 -0.13
CA ARG A 23 4.33 -9.36 -1.40
C ARG A 23 3.78 -10.78 -1.49
N ASP A 24 4.50 -11.73 -0.91
CA ASP A 24 4.17 -13.16 -0.95
C ASP A 24 3.21 -13.59 0.17
N THR A 25 2.65 -12.63 0.91
CA THR A 25 1.66 -12.95 1.95
C THR A 25 0.35 -13.36 1.31
N CYS A 26 -0.06 -14.61 1.51
CA CYS A 26 -1.36 -15.09 1.05
C CYS A 26 -2.46 -14.49 1.93
N TRP A 27 -3.04 -13.38 1.49
CA TRP A 27 -4.09 -12.67 2.23
C TRP A 27 -5.31 -13.55 2.53
N TYR A 28 -5.63 -14.50 1.65
CA TYR A 28 -6.72 -15.46 1.85
C TYR A 28 -6.52 -16.31 3.10
N ASN A 29 -5.27 -16.65 3.44
CA ASN A 29 -4.97 -17.47 4.61
C ASN A 29 -5.17 -16.69 5.92
N LEU A 30 -5.29 -15.37 5.86
CA LEU A 30 -5.53 -14.53 7.04
C LEU A 30 -7.01 -14.41 7.40
N ASN A 31 -7.91 -14.90 6.53
CA ASN A 31 -9.37 -14.77 6.69
C ASN A 31 -9.81 -13.31 6.92
N ALA A 32 -9.15 -12.36 6.24
CA ALA A 32 -9.54 -10.96 6.30
C ALA A 32 -10.79 -10.73 5.44
N GLU A 33 -11.83 -10.16 6.05
CA GLU A 33 -13.01 -9.67 5.33
C GLU A 33 -12.61 -8.50 4.41
N LYS A 34 -13.23 -8.43 3.22
CA LYS A 34 -12.87 -7.45 2.18
C LYS A 34 -13.04 -5.99 2.63
N ASP A 35 -14.05 -5.71 3.44
CA ASP A 35 -14.44 -4.36 3.86
C ASP A 35 -14.16 -4.10 5.35
N MET A 36 -13.16 -4.78 5.90
CA MET A 36 -12.75 -4.64 7.29
C MET A 36 -12.14 -3.25 7.57
N CYS A 37 -12.62 -2.56 8.60
CA CYS A 37 -12.02 -1.29 9.01
C CYS A 37 -10.63 -1.51 9.67
N ALA A 38 -9.77 -0.49 9.59
CA ALA A 38 -8.40 -0.59 10.11
C ALA A 38 -8.31 -1.02 11.59
N PRO A 39 -9.08 -0.46 12.55
CA PRO A 39 -9.02 -0.93 13.94
C PRO A 39 -9.33 -2.42 14.10
N LYS A 40 -10.39 -2.92 13.45
CA LYS A 40 -10.75 -4.35 13.47
C LYS A 40 -9.64 -5.21 12.89
N TRP A 41 -9.03 -4.77 11.78
CA TRP A 41 -7.91 -5.47 11.17
C TRP A 41 -6.69 -5.57 12.09
N PHE A 42 -6.32 -4.47 12.76
CA PHE A 42 -5.22 -4.48 13.73
C PHE A 42 -5.48 -5.39 14.94
N LEU A 43 -6.73 -5.52 15.37
CA LEU A 43 -7.11 -6.39 16.49
C LEU A 43 -7.19 -7.87 16.10
N GLU A 44 -7.76 -8.20 14.94
CA GLU A 44 -8.11 -9.58 14.58
C GLU A 44 -7.15 -10.25 13.59
N ILE A 45 -6.51 -9.47 12.71
CA ILE A 45 -5.72 -9.99 11.59
C ILE A 45 -4.23 -9.84 11.84
N LEU A 46 -3.78 -8.70 12.38
CA LEU A 46 -2.35 -8.49 12.64
C LEU A 46 -1.74 -9.58 13.54
N PRO A 47 -2.37 -10.02 14.65
CA PRO A 47 -1.81 -11.10 15.48
C PRO A 47 -1.61 -12.41 14.70
N LYS A 48 -2.55 -12.75 13.81
CA LYS A 48 -2.47 -13.94 12.94
C LYS A 48 -1.36 -13.79 11.91
N ALA A 49 -1.24 -12.62 11.28
CA ALA A 49 -0.18 -12.34 10.33
C ALA A 49 1.21 -12.45 10.97
N LEU A 50 1.38 -11.93 12.19
CA LEU A 50 2.62 -12.02 12.95
C LEU A 50 2.96 -13.45 13.39
N SER A 51 1.97 -14.27 13.76
CA SER A 51 2.19 -15.66 14.18
C SER A 51 2.42 -16.63 13.01
N SER A 52 1.83 -16.33 11.84
CA SER A 52 2.01 -17.13 10.62
C SER A 52 3.35 -16.94 9.92
N ALA A 53 4.12 -15.91 10.28
CA ALA A 53 5.38 -15.60 9.64
C ALA A 53 6.44 -16.66 9.97
N CYS A 54 6.85 -17.43 8.97
CA CYS A 54 7.82 -18.53 9.10
C CYS A 54 9.23 -18.02 9.43
N ASP A 55 9.53 -16.79 9.04
CA ASP A 55 10.81 -16.12 9.23
C ASP A 55 10.63 -14.58 9.23
N ALA A 56 11.73 -13.85 9.41
CA ALA A 56 11.70 -12.39 9.46
C ALA A 56 11.26 -11.73 8.14
N LYS A 57 11.55 -12.34 6.97
CA LYS A 57 11.19 -11.77 5.66
C LYS A 57 9.69 -11.88 5.35
N HIS A 58 8.99 -12.81 5.99
CA HIS A 58 7.54 -12.96 5.87
C HIS A 58 6.75 -12.24 6.96
N ARG A 59 7.43 -11.56 7.89
CA ARG A 59 6.77 -10.81 8.96
C ARG A 59 6.28 -9.45 8.43
N PRO A 60 5.05 -9.01 8.79
CA PRO A 60 4.61 -7.64 8.52
C PRO A 60 5.58 -6.60 9.10
N LEU A 61 5.91 -5.59 8.31
CA LEU A 61 6.65 -4.43 8.75
C LEU A 61 5.70 -3.47 9.48
N LEU A 62 6.01 -3.17 10.74
CA LEU A 62 5.26 -2.22 11.55
C LEU A 62 6.01 -0.90 11.64
N ILE A 63 5.32 0.21 11.38
CA ILE A 63 5.92 1.55 11.40
C ILE A 63 5.01 2.47 12.22
N VAL A 64 5.57 3.15 13.22
CA VAL A 64 4.91 4.29 13.87
C VAL A 64 5.43 5.54 13.20
N GLN A 65 4.64 6.10 12.29
CA GLN A 65 4.97 7.31 11.57
C GLN A 65 4.67 8.53 12.45
N LYS A 66 5.62 9.45 12.52
CA LYS A 66 5.59 10.70 13.27
C LYS A 66 5.48 11.93 12.35
N PRO A 67 5.11 13.11 12.87
CA PRO A 67 5.07 14.34 12.08
C PRO A 67 6.40 14.64 11.39
N GLY A 68 6.34 15.03 10.12
CA GLY A 68 7.49 15.29 9.25
C GLY A 68 8.04 14.05 8.53
N GLU A 69 7.65 12.83 8.92
CA GLU A 69 8.12 11.61 8.28
C GLU A 69 7.32 11.27 7.02
N THR A 70 8.00 10.72 6.01
CA THR A 70 7.39 10.25 4.77
C THR A 70 7.59 8.75 4.62
N VAL A 71 6.48 8.00 4.53
CA VAL A 71 6.49 6.56 4.26
C VAL A 71 6.38 6.33 2.76
N PHE A 72 7.31 5.56 2.20
CA PHE A 72 7.24 5.05 0.83
C PHE A 72 6.64 3.65 0.81
N VAL A 73 5.63 3.44 -0.05
CA VAL A 73 4.95 2.15 -0.23
C VAL A 73 5.22 1.64 -1.64
N PRO A 74 6.03 0.58 -1.79
CA PRO A 74 6.25 -0.05 -3.08
C PRO A 74 4.98 -0.65 -3.68
N ALA A 75 4.89 -0.67 -5.00
CA ALA A 75 3.79 -1.28 -5.73
C ALA A 75 3.53 -2.74 -5.30
N GLY A 76 2.25 -3.11 -5.26
CA GLY A 76 1.82 -4.48 -4.94
C GLY A 76 1.96 -4.89 -3.47
N ARG A 77 2.31 -3.97 -2.57
CA ARG A 77 2.32 -4.22 -1.12
C ARG A 77 0.93 -4.01 -0.52
N TRP A 78 0.42 -5.03 0.15
CA TRP A 78 -0.72 -4.86 1.05
C TRP A 78 -0.30 -4.01 2.24
N HIS A 79 -1.12 -3.04 2.62
CA HIS A 79 -0.83 -2.18 3.74
C HIS A 79 -2.13 -1.73 4.42
N VAL A 80 -2.06 -1.56 5.75
CA VAL A 80 -3.17 -1.07 6.57
C VAL A 80 -2.63 0.05 7.46
N VAL A 81 -3.40 1.12 7.58
CA VAL A 81 -3.01 2.34 8.31
C VAL A 81 -4.06 2.68 9.35
N LEU A 82 -3.63 2.88 10.59
CA LEU A 82 -4.46 3.32 11.70
C LEU A 82 -3.98 4.68 12.19
N ASN A 83 -4.89 5.65 12.29
CA ASN A 83 -4.63 6.92 12.96
C ASN A 83 -4.65 6.68 14.47
N LEU A 84 -3.52 6.91 15.15
CA LEU A 84 -3.41 6.75 16.60
C LEU A 84 -3.87 8.00 17.36
N THR A 85 -3.87 9.15 16.69
CA THR A 85 -4.36 10.45 17.17
C THR A 85 -5.12 11.13 16.05
N ASP A 86 -5.61 12.35 16.27
CA ASP A 86 -6.02 13.21 15.16
C ASP A 86 -4.82 13.45 14.24
N THR A 87 -5.00 13.25 12.93
CA THR A 87 -3.91 13.29 11.95
C THR A 87 -4.24 14.15 10.75
N VAL A 88 -3.24 14.87 10.24
CA VAL A 88 -3.27 15.53 8.93
C VAL A 88 -2.08 15.02 8.12
N ALA A 89 -2.33 14.56 6.89
CA ALA A 89 -1.30 14.00 6.01
C ALA A 89 -1.63 14.27 4.54
N ILE A 90 -0.61 14.24 3.69
CA ILE A 90 -0.74 14.27 2.23
C ILE A 90 -0.17 12.97 1.64
N THR A 91 -0.80 12.48 0.58
CA THR A 91 -0.38 11.24 -0.08
C THR A 91 -0.70 11.29 -1.56
N GLU A 92 0.20 10.74 -2.36
CA GLU A 92 -0.02 10.55 -3.79
C GLU A 92 0.45 9.18 -4.24
N ASN A 93 -0.29 8.63 -5.20
CA ASN A 93 0.16 7.49 -5.97
C ASN A 93 0.92 7.99 -7.19
N PHE A 94 1.96 7.28 -7.60
CA PHE A 94 2.77 7.68 -8.74
C PHE A 94 3.21 6.48 -9.59
N ALA A 95 3.38 6.75 -10.88
CA ALA A 95 4.12 5.91 -11.81
C ALA A 95 5.52 6.52 -11.98
N SER A 96 6.56 5.69 -11.95
CA SER A 96 7.94 6.11 -12.18
C SER A 96 8.59 5.23 -13.23
N GLU A 97 9.66 5.71 -13.84
CA GLU A 97 10.43 4.96 -14.84
C GLU A 97 10.82 3.56 -14.34
N PHE A 98 11.22 3.44 -13.07
CA PHE A 98 11.61 2.17 -12.46
C PHE A 98 10.51 1.11 -12.39
N HIS A 99 9.24 1.51 -12.36
CA HIS A 99 8.10 0.59 -12.24
C HIS A 99 7.08 0.75 -13.38
N PHE A 100 7.45 1.47 -14.45
CA PHE A 100 6.54 1.86 -15.51
C PHE A 100 5.94 0.65 -16.22
N ASP A 101 6.73 -0.37 -16.54
CA ASP A 101 6.26 -1.58 -17.23
C ASP A 101 5.10 -2.26 -16.50
N SER A 102 5.17 -2.35 -15.17
CA SER A 102 4.10 -2.95 -14.37
C SER A 102 2.84 -2.09 -14.40
N VAL A 103 2.99 -0.78 -14.20
CA VAL A 103 1.86 0.17 -14.25
C VAL A 103 1.21 0.15 -15.63
N TRP A 104 2.01 0.23 -16.68
CA TRP A 104 1.59 0.19 -18.08
C TRP A 104 0.78 -1.07 -18.37
N ASN A 105 1.37 -2.25 -18.11
CA ASN A 105 0.73 -3.53 -18.40
C ASN A 105 -0.60 -3.70 -17.65
N ILE A 106 -0.69 -3.27 -16.39
CA ILE A 106 -1.93 -3.33 -15.61
C ILE A 106 -2.94 -2.32 -16.14
N THR A 107 -2.50 -1.11 -16.46
CA THR A 107 -3.35 -0.03 -16.96
C THR A 107 -3.95 -0.39 -18.32
N CYS A 108 -3.16 -0.87 -19.27
CA CYS A 108 -3.70 -1.26 -20.58
C CYS A 108 -4.66 -2.45 -20.52
N ARG A 109 -4.54 -3.31 -19.50
CA ARG A 109 -5.50 -4.40 -19.27
C ARG A 109 -6.78 -3.94 -18.59
N LYS A 110 -6.70 -3.01 -17.64
CA LYS A 110 -7.84 -2.58 -16.81
C LYS A 110 -8.57 -1.35 -17.35
N GLU A 111 -7.83 -0.45 -17.99
CA GLU A 111 -8.26 0.89 -18.43
C GLU A 111 -7.71 1.16 -19.86
N PRO A 112 -8.14 0.40 -20.89
CA PRO A 112 -7.55 0.43 -22.22
C PRO A 112 -7.66 1.81 -22.90
N ASP A 113 -8.80 2.50 -22.75
CA ASP A 113 -9.01 3.83 -23.34
C ASP A 113 -8.07 4.88 -22.75
N PHE A 114 -7.84 4.82 -21.43
CA PHE A 114 -6.88 5.68 -20.76
C PHE A 114 -5.45 5.35 -21.20
N CYS A 115 -5.09 4.07 -21.28
CA CYS A 115 -3.78 3.63 -21.79
C CYS A 115 -3.50 4.18 -23.20
N CYS A 116 -4.46 4.13 -24.12
CA CYS A 116 -4.31 4.69 -25.46
C CYS A 116 -4.05 6.21 -25.45
N LYS A 117 -4.81 6.97 -24.66
CA LYS A 117 -4.62 8.43 -24.54
C LYS A 117 -3.30 8.77 -23.87
N TRP A 118 -2.92 8.02 -22.83
CA TRP A 118 -1.66 8.21 -22.13
C TRP A 118 -0.47 7.92 -23.05
N TYR A 119 -0.55 6.87 -23.88
CA TYR A 119 0.45 6.58 -24.92
C TYR A 119 0.70 7.78 -25.83
N GLN A 120 -0.40 8.34 -26.37
CA GLN A 120 -0.34 9.47 -27.30
C GLN A 120 0.29 10.69 -26.64
N ALA A 121 -0.04 10.96 -25.38
CA ALA A 121 0.53 12.07 -24.62
C ALA A 121 2.02 11.87 -24.27
N LEU A 122 2.48 10.64 -24.07
CA LEU A 122 3.90 10.34 -23.79
C LEU A 122 4.80 10.46 -25.03
N LEU A 123 4.23 10.35 -26.23
CA LEU A 123 4.94 10.48 -27.50
C LEU A 123 4.96 11.91 -28.07
N ALA A 124 4.14 12.81 -27.50
CA ALA A 124 4.06 14.22 -27.90
C ALA A 124 5.15 15.06 -27.24
#